data_AF-A0A2U2I7M7-F1
#
_entry.id   AF-A0A2U2I7M7-F1
#
_cell.length_a   1.000
_cell.length_b   1.000
_cell.length_c   1.000
_cell.angle_alpha   90.00
_cell.angle_beta   90.00
_cell.angle_gamma   90.00
#
_symmetry.space_group_name_H-M   'P 1'
#
loop_
_entity.id
_entity.type
_entity.pdbx_description
1 polymer ?
#
loop_
_entity_poly.entity_id
_entity_poly.type
_entity_poly.pdbx_seq_one_letter_code
_entity_poly.pdbx_strand_id
1 'polypeptide(L)' 'NAGRIASGSATIEDVGWEMFRLMLEVASGRKTWAEHHKLHNALTLFNPAPVT' A
#
# COMPACT_ATOMS: atom_id res chain seq x y z
N ASN A 1 1.08 -5.82 -9.08
CA ASN A 1 -0.04 -5.47 -9.97
C ASN A 1 -1.18 -6.46 -9.74
N ALA A 2 -2.32 -6.01 -9.23
CA ALA A 2 -3.49 -6.86 -8.96
C ALA A 2 -4.41 -7.07 -10.18
N GLY A 3 -4.22 -6.34 -11.28
CA GLY A 3 -5.01 -6.50 -12.52
C GLY A 3 -4.89 -7.90 -13.15
N ARG A 4 -3.86 -8.67 -12.78
CA ARG A 4 -3.69 -10.08 -13.18
C ARG A 4 -4.82 -11.00 -12.73
N ILE A 5 -5.54 -10.63 -11.66
CA ILE A 5 -6.73 -11.34 -11.19
C ILE A 5 -7.85 -11.19 -12.23
N ALA A 6 -8.09 -9.96 -12.69
CA ALA A 6 -9.15 -9.67 -13.67
C ALA A 6 -8.87 -10.31 -15.03
N SER A 7 -7.60 -10.42 -15.44
CA SER A 7 -7.21 -11.12 -16.67
C SER A 7 -7.12 -12.65 -16.51
N GLY A 8 -7.46 -13.21 -15.34
CA GLY A 8 -7.44 -14.65 -15.08
C GLY A 8 -6.03 -15.28 -15.02
N SER A 9 -4.97 -14.46 -15.02
CA SER A 9 -3.58 -14.91 -15.04
C SER A 9 -2.99 -15.20 -13.65
N ALA A 10 -3.72 -14.89 -12.58
CA ALA A 10 -3.38 -15.22 -11.20
C ALA A 10 -4.66 -15.29 -10.35
N THR A 11 -4.66 -16.12 -9.31
CA THR A 11 -5.76 -16.17 -8.34
C THR A 11 -5.67 -15.04 -7.31
N ILE A 12 -6.72 -14.87 -6.50
CA ILE A 12 -6.70 -13.90 -5.39
C ILE A 12 -5.63 -14.32 -4.36
N GLU A 13 -5.52 -15.62 -4.08
CA GLU A 13 -4.58 -16.20 -3.14
C GLU A 13 -3.13 -15.95 -3.59
N ASP A 14 -2.83 -16.14 -4.87
CA ASP A 14 -1.49 -15.89 -5.43
C ASP A 14 -1.08 -14.43 -5.22
N VAL A 15 -1.94 -13.49 -5.64
CA VAL A 15 -1.66 -12.06 -5.54
C VAL A 15 -1.66 -11.60 -4.08
N GLY A 16 -2.49 -12.18 -3.22
CA GLY A 16 -2.49 -11.94 -1.78
C GLY A 16 -1.16 -12.31 -1.13
N TRP A 17 -0.60 -13.46 -1.47
CA TRP A 17 0.73 -13.88 -1.00
C TRP A 17 1.86 -13.00 -1.52
N GLU A 18 1.81 -12.55 -2.78
CA GLU A 18 2.76 -11.57 -3.30
C GLU A 18 2.70 -10.24 -2.53
N MET A 19 1.48 -9.74 -2.25
CA MET A 19 1.29 -8.52 -1.47
C MET A 19 1.80 -8.68 -0.04
N PHE A 20 1.57 -9.83 0.59
CA PHE A 20 2.08 -10.13 1.93
C PHE A 20 3.61 -10.10 1.98
N ARG A 21 4.29 -10.76 1.03
CA ARG A 21 5.76 -10.73 0.95
C ARG A 21 6.27 -9.31 0.72
N LEU A 22 5.61 -8.52 -0.13
CA LEU A 22 5.97 -7.11 -0.33
C LEU A 22 5.85 -6.30 0.97
N MET A 23 4.79 -6.50 1.75
CA MET A 23 4.64 -5.84 3.06
C MET A 23 5.79 -6.18 4.00
N LEU A 24 6.22 -7.45 4.06
CA LEU A 24 7.38 -7.86 4.85
C LEU A 24 8.69 -7.24 4.35
N GLU A 25 8.91 -7.19 3.04
CA GLU A 25 10.10 -6.56 2.46
C GLU A 25 10.15 -5.06 2.79
N VAL A 26 9.02 -4.35 2.71
CA VAL A 26 8.91 -2.94 3.07
C VAL A 26 9.20 -2.74 4.55
N ALA A 27 8.58 -3.54 5.42
CA ALA A 27 8.87 -3.53 6.85
C ALA A 27 10.35 -3.84 7.16
N SER A 28 11.02 -4.60 6.29
CA SER A 28 12.44 -4.95 6.39
C SER A 28 13.38 -3.91 5.77
N GLY A 29 12.86 -2.78 5.29
CA GLY A 29 13.65 -1.64 4.81
C GLY A 29 13.70 -1.46 3.29
N ARG A 30 12.93 -2.24 2.52
CA ARG A 30 12.69 -1.92 1.11
C ARG A 30 11.89 -0.62 1.02
N LYS A 31 12.43 0.39 0.34
CA LYS A 31 11.71 1.67 0.14
C LYS A 31 10.57 1.52 -0.86
N THR A 32 9.43 2.12 -0.53
CA THR A 32 8.29 2.32 -1.44
C THR A 32 8.52 3.53 -2.34
N TRP A 33 7.74 3.65 -3.42
CA TRP A 33 7.82 4.80 -4.32
C TRP A 33 7.52 6.14 -3.63
N ALA A 34 6.63 6.13 -2.62
CA ALA A 34 6.36 7.31 -1.81
C ALA A 34 7.62 7.78 -1.06
N GLU A 35 8.39 6.87 -0.46
CA GLU A 35 9.66 7.19 0.20
C GLU A 35 10.75 7.60 -0.79
N HIS A 36 10.85 6.93 -1.94
CA HIS A 36 11.82 7.26 -2.99
C HIS A 36 11.66 8.70 -3.50
N HIS A 37 10.42 9.12 -3.74
CA HIS A 37 10.10 10.47 -4.22
C HIS A 37 9.80 11.47 -3.11
N LYS A 38 9.92 11.07 -1.83
CA LYS A 38 9.63 11.91 -0.66
C LYS A 38 8.22 12.52 -0.69
N LEU A 39 7.23 11.73 -1.12
CA LEU A 39 5.82 12.12 -1.17
C LEU A 39 5.20 12.08 0.22
N HIS A 40 5.48 13.11 1.03
CA HIS A 40 4.94 13.27 2.38
C HIS A 40 3.95 14.43 2.42
N ASN A 41 2.70 14.16 2.78
CA ASN A 41 1.73 15.18 3.14
C ASN A 41 1.80 15.44 4.65
N ALA A 42 1.36 16.64 5.07
CA ALA A 42 1.14 16.89 6.50
C ALA A 42 0.12 15.91 7.07
N LEU A 43 0.25 15.57 8.36
CA LEU A 43 -0.75 14.76 9.06
C LEU A 43 -2.04 15.57 9.19
N THR A 44 -3.15 15.03 8.69
CA THR A 44 -4.48 15.61 8.86
C THR A 44 -5.18 14.87 9.99
N LEU A 45 -5.29 15.52 11.15
CA LEU A 45 -5.99 14.94 12.30
C LEU A 45 -7.48 14.83 11.99
N PHE A 46 -8.04 13.66 12.27
CA PHE A 46 -9.48 13.47 12.23
C PHE A 46 -10.12 14.26 13.38
N ASN A 47 -10.91 15.28 13.05
CA ASN A 47 -11.74 16.01 14.01
C ASN A 47 -13.23 15.74 13.70
N PRO A 48 -13.92 14.92 14.51
CA PRO A 48 -15.35 14.67 14.32
C PRO A 48 -16.24 15.79 14.87
N ALA A 49 -15.70 16.71 15.67
CA ALA A 49 -16.45 17.81 16.27
C ALA A 49 -16.52 19.01 15.29
N PRO A 50 -17.60 19.82 15.36
CA PRO A 50 -17.64 21.05 14.59
C PRO A 50 -16.50 21.97 15.02
N VAL A 51 -15.92 22.65 14.03
CA VAL A 51 -15.04 23.80 14.29
C VAL A 51 -15.97 25.00 14.44
N THR A 52 -16.16 25.45 15.68
CA THR A 52 -16.97 26.63 16.02
C THR A 52 -16.09 27.74 16.51
#